data_AF-A0A3N5SXY1-F1
#
_entry.id   AF-A0A3N5SXY1-F1
#
_cell.length_a   1.000
_cell.length_b   1.000
_cell.length_c   1.000
_cell.angle_alpha   90.00
_cell.angle_beta   90.00
_cell.angle_gamma   90.00
#
_symmetry.space_group_name_H-M   'P 1'
#
loop_
_entity.id
_entity.type
_entity.pdbx_description
1 polymer ?
#
loop_
_entity_poly.entity_id
_entity_poly.type
_entity_poly.pdbx_seq_one_letter_code
_entity_poly.pdbx_strand_id
1 'polypeptide(L)'
;MIFSNVIRTIKQTPESIRQYLRRSDPFIERLQQQSALSIEATAALQDYMTKPNKKNAHRVRQLEKDADEIRRLLVDELNRTFVTPIDREDIHMLSRALDDILDDTWFTINEMDILDVTPTSFLREMAGLLGQGAEEIKLATDRLNGHPRV
;
A
#
# COMPACT_ATOMS: atom_id res chain seq x y z
N MET A 1 31.16 -14.09 -18.30
CA MET A 1 31.09 -15.57 -18.18
C MET A 1 30.37 -16.07 -16.91
N ILE A 2 30.19 -15.25 -15.87
CA ILE A 2 29.63 -15.70 -14.57
C ILE A 2 28.07 -15.76 -14.56
N PHE A 3 27.40 -14.86 -15.30
CA PHE A 3 25.92 -14.80 -15.34
C PHE A 3 25.23 -15.99 -16.03
N SER A 4 25.90 -16.68 -16.95
CA SER A 4 25.33 -17.85 -17.66
C SER A 4 25.18 -19.07 -16.72
N ASN A 5 26.08 -19.21 -15.74
CA ASN A 5 26.05 -20.33 -14.81
C ASN A 5 24.94 -20.20 -13.75
N VAL A 6 24.62 -18.98 -13.30
CA VAL A 6 23.55 -18.75 -12.32
C VAL A 6 22.18 -19.15 -12.89
N ILE A 7 21.90 -18.79 -14.15
CA ILE A 7 20.65 -19.16 -14.83
C ILE A 7 20.56 -20.68 -15.06
N ARG A 8 21.69 -21.35 -15.28
CA ARG A 8 21.76 -22.81 -15.47
C ARG A 8 21.49 -23.57 -14.16
N THR A 9 21.95 -23.05 -13.02
CA THR A 9 21.72 -23.62 -11.68
C THR A 9 20.26 -23.51 -11.24
N ILE A 10 19.56 -22.43 -11.58
CA ILE A 10 18.11 -22.27 -11.30
C ILE A 10 17.27 -23.28 -12.10
N LYS A 11 17.72 -23.71 -13.28
CA LYS A 11 17.07 -24.77 -14.07
C LYS A 11 17.32 -26.20 -13.57
N GLN A 12 18.18 -26.40 -12.56
CA GLN A 12 18.46 -27.70 -11.96
C GLN A 12 17.91 -27.84 -10.52
N THR A 13 17.33 -26.79 -9.95
CA THR A 13 16.74 -26.82 -8.61
C THR A 13 15.39 -27.58 -8.61
N PRO A 14 15.11 -28.41 -7.58
CA PRO A 14 13.83 -29.11 -7.39
C PRO A 14 12.63 -28.16 -7.48
N GLU A 15 11.48 -28.64 -7.99
CA GLU A 15 10.27 -27.81 -8.11
C GLU A 15 9.83 -27.19 -6.78
N SER A 16 9.98 -27.91 -5.66
CA SER A 16 9.71 -27.41 -4.32
C SER A 16 10.58 -26.20 -3.94
N ILE A 17 11.85 -26.19 -4.34
CA ILE A 17 12.78 -25.08 -4.11
C ILE A 17 12.46 -23.92 -5.05
N ARG A 18 12.09 -24.20 -6.31
CA ARG A 18 11.62 -23.14 -7.23
C ARG A 18 10.32 -22.50 -6.77
N GLN A 19 9.41 -23.29 -6.21
CA GLN A 19 8.13 -22.81 -5.68
C GLN A 19 8.36 -21.97 -4.41
N TYR A 20 9.30 -22.37 -3.55
CA TYR A 20 9.72 -21.60 -2.39
C TYR A 20 10.36 -20.25 -2.80
N LEU A 21 11.22 -20.25 -3.84
CA LEU A 21 11.82 -19.05 -4.42
C LEU A 21 10.83 -18.17 -5.23
N ARG A 22 9.63 -18.67 -5.53
CA ARG A 22 8.56 -17.96 -6.26
C ARG A 22 7.49 -17.37 -5.35
N ARG A 23 7.53 -17.64 -4.04
CA ARG A 23 6.61 -16.98 -3.11
C ARG A 23 7.01 -15.51 -3.00
N SER A 24 6.03 -14.63 -3.14
CA SER A 24 6.25 -13.21 -2.90
C SER A 24 6.65 -13.04 -1.43
N ASP A 25 7.60 -12.16 -1.18
CA ASP A 25 8.08 -11.93 0.17
C ASP A 25 6.93 -11.31 1.01
N PRO A 26 6.68 -11.80 2.24
CA PRO A 26 5.57 -11.31 3.08
C PRO A 26 5.58 -9.80 3.28
N PHE A 27 6.76 -9.17 3.35
CA PHE A 27 6.86 -7.71 3.48
C PHE A 27 6.36 -7.01 2.21
N ILE A 28 6.75 -7.52 1.04
CA ILE A 28 6.30 -6.98 -0.25
C ILE A 28 4.79 -7.20 -0.42
N GLU A 29 4.27 -8.37 -0.03
CA GLU A 29 2.82 -8.64 -0.06
C GLU A 29 2.04 -7.65 0.82
N ARG A 30 2.52 -7.35 2.03
CA ARG A 30 1.89 -6.37 2.92
C ARG A 30 1.95 -4.94 2.38
N LEU A 31 3.03 -4.56 1.72
CA LEU A 31 3.14 -3.26 1.04
C LEU A 31 2.16 -3.17 -0.15
N GLN A 32 2.01 -4.26 -0.91
CA GLN A 32 1.03 -4.37 -1.99
C GLN A 32 -0.42 -4.31 -1.48
N GLN A 33 -0.69 -4.90 -0.32
CA GLN A 33 -2.00 -4.80 0.34
C GLN A 33 -2.29 -3.37 0.81
N GLN A 34 -1.33 -2.71 1.48
CA GLN A 34 -1.48 -1.30 1.90
C GLN A 34 -1.74 -0.39 0.70
N SER A 35 -0.96 -0.52 -0.37
CA SER A 35 -1.16 0.29 -1.59
C SER A 35 -2.49 0.00 -2.31
N ALA A 36 -3.00 -1.24 -2.26
CA ALA A 36 -4.34 -1.54 -2.76
C ALA A 36 -5.41 -0.82 -1.93
N LEU A 37 -5.29 -0.85 -0.59
CA LEU A 37 -6.19 -0.13 0.30
C LEU A 37 -6.12 1.39 0.08
N SER A 38 -4.96 1.96 -0.25
CA SER A 38 -4.85 3.38 -0.60
C SER A 38 -5.70 3.75 -1.83
N ILE A 39 -5.77 2.88 -2.85
CA ILE A 39 -6.68 3.07 -4.01
C ILE A 39 -8.14 3.02 -3.55
N GLU A 40 -8.49 2.01 -2.74
CA GLU A 40 -9.87 1.88 -2.27
C GLU A 40 -10.30 3.06 -1.39
N ALA A 41 -9.39 3.56 -0.54
CA ALA A 41 -9.63 4.68 0.35
C ALA A 41 -9.79 6.01 -0.41
N THR A 42 -8.93 6.26 -1.40
CA THR A 42 -9.04 7.45 -2.26
C THR A 42 -10.32 7.41 -3.12
N ALA A 43 -10.73 6.24 -3.61
CA ALA A 43 -12.02 6.07 -4.27
C ALA A 43 -13.20 6.31 -3.31
N ALA A 44 -13.13 5.79 -2.08
CA ALA A 44 -14.16 6.03 -1.06
C ALA A 44 -14.22 7.50 -0.61
N LEU A 45 -13.09 8.21 -0.61
CA LEU A 45 -13.03 9.65 -0.40
C LEU A 45 -13.76 10.39 -1.53
N GLN A 46 -13.55 10.02 -2.80
CA GLN A 46 -14.29 10.60 -3.93
C GLN A 46 -15.81 10.36 -3.83
N ASP A 47 -16.21 9.16 -3.38
CA ASP A 47 -17.62 8.85 -3.10
C ASP A 47 -18.19 9.77 -2.02
N TYR A 48 -17.43 10.04 -0.95
CA TYR A 48 -17.82 10.99 0.08
C TYR A 48 -17.90 12.42 -0.46
N MET A 49 -16.91 12.86 -1.24
CA MET A 49 -16.90 14.20 -1.85
C MET A 49 -18.06 14.43 -2.83
N THR A 50 -18.56 13.35 -3.45
CA THR A 50 -19.76 13.39 -4.31
C THR A 50 -21.05 13.36 -3.50
N LYS A 51 -21.10 12.55 -2.45
CA LYS A 51 -22.28 12.36 -1.60
C LYS A 51 -21.87 12.29 -0.12
N PRO A 52 -21.75 13.43 0.57
CA PRO A 52 -21.30 13.46 1.97
C PRO A 52 -22.40 12.87 2.86
N ASN A 53 -22.15 11.68 3.39
CA ASN A 53 -23.07 10.99 4.27
C ASN A 53 -22.33 10.03 5.21
N LYS A 54 -22.96 9.65 6.32
CA LYS A 54 -22.37 8.79 7.36
C LYS A 54 -21.90 7.43 6.84
N LYS A 55 -22.58 6.85 5.86
CA LYS A 55 -22.19 5.56 5.27
C LYS A 55 -20.87 5.68 4.51
N ASN A 56 -20.72 6.73 3.69
CA ASN A 56 -19.48 6.96 2.94
C ASN A 56 -18.32 7.34 3.86
N ALA A 57 -18.56 8.17 4.88
CA ALA A 57 -17.55 8.48 5.89
C ALA A 57 -17.08 7.22 6.65
N HIS A 58 -18.02 6.37 7.07
CA HIS A 58 -17.68 5.12 7.74
C HIS A 58 -16.88 4.16 6.85
N ARG A 59 -17.16 4.13 5.53
CA ARG A 59 -16.40 3.30 4.59
C ARG A 59 -14.93 3.71 4.58
N VAL A 60 -14.64 5.01 4.49
CA VAL A 60 -13.25 5.52 4.52
C VAL A 60 -12.58 5.17 5.85
N ARG A 61 -13.27 5.39 6.97
CA ARG A 61 -12.76 5.01 8.30
C ARG A 61 -12.46 3.52 8.44
N GLN A 62 -13.27 2.66 7.84
CA GLN A 62 -13.03 1.22 7.90
C GLN A 62 -11.77 0.85 7.12
N LEU A 63 -11.58 1.44 5.94
CA LEU A 63 -10.38 1.21 5.12
C LEU A 63 -9.10 1.69 5.80
N GLU A 64 -9.15 2.85 6.47
CA GLU A 64 -8.04 3.34 7.32
C GLU A 64 -7.69 2.31 8.40
N LYS A 65 -8.66 1.86 9.20
CA LYS A 65 -8.42 0.86 10.24
C LYS A 65 -7.88 -0.47 9.71
N ASP A 66 -8.39 -0.93 8.58
CA ASP A 66 -7.95 -2.18 7.96
C ASP A 66 -6.47 -2.06 7.52
N ALA A 67 -6.08 -0.91 6.96
CA ALA A 67 -4.70 -0.67 6.58
C ALA A 67 -3.76 -0.50 7.78
N ASP A 68 -4.25 0.17 8.82
CA ASP A 68 -3.55 0.38 10.09
C ASP A 68 -3.26 -0.97 10.80
N GLU A 69 -4.15 -1.96 10.67
CA GLU A 69 -3.89 -3.35 11.08
C GLU A 69 -2.76 -4.00 10.26
N ILE A 70 -2.77 -3.85 8.93
CA ILE A 70 -1.71 -4.41 8.07
C ILE A 70 -0.35 -3.79 8.39
N ARG A 71 -0.31 -2.47 8.61
CA ARG A 71 0.90 -1.76 9.04
C ARG A 71 1.42 -2.30 10.37
N ARG A 72 0.55 -2.46 11.37
CA ARG A 72 0.93 -3.05 12.68
C ARG A 72 1.56 -4.42 12.51
N LEU A 73 0.97 -5.28 11.67
CA LEU A 73 1.51 -6.61 11.38
C LEU A 73 2.88 -6.53 10.67
N LEU A 74 3.04 -5.63 9.70
CA LEU A 74 4.31 -5.41 9.00
C LEU A 74 5.42 -4.98 9.97
N VAL A 75 5.13 -4.03 10.86
CA VAL A 75 6.10 -3.50 11.84
C VAL A 75 6.48 -4.57 12.86
N ASP A 76 5.54 -5.35 13.37
CA ASP A 76 5.83 -6.47 14.27
C ASP A 76 6.71 -7.52 13.58
N GLU A 77 6.43 -7.84 12.32
CA GLU A 77 7.21 -8.79 11.53
C GLU A 77 8.63 -8.28 11.25
N LEU A 78 8.80 -6.98 10.94
CA LEU A 78 10.12 -6.35 10.77
C LEU A 78 10.97 -6.41 12.04
N ASN A 79 10.33 -6.22 13.20
CA ASN A 79 11.00 -6.28 14.50
C ASN A 79 11.46 -7.69 14.87
N ARG A 80 10.77 -8.72 14.37
CA ARG A 80 11.06 -10.14 14.65
C ARG A 80 11.91 -10.81 13.58
N THR A 81 12.25 -10.09 12.50
CA THR A 81 12.94 -10.64 11.34
C THR A 81 14.34 -10.08 11.18
N PHE A 82 15.33 -10.99 11.11
CA PHE A 82 16.74 -10.62 10.97
C PHE A 82 17.14 -10.32 9.52
N VAL A 83 16.53 -11.00 8.54
CA VAL A 83 16.85 -10.85 7.11
C VAL A 83 15.61 -10.35 6.36
N THR A 84 15.73 -9.21 5.69
CA THR A 84 14.67 -8.59 4.88
C THR A 84 15.00 -8.64 3.38
N PRO A 85 14.00 -8.57 2.48
CA PRO A 85 14.22 -8.65 1.03
C PRO A 85 14.95 -7.42 0.46
N ILE A 86 14.74 -6.26 1.09
CA ILE A 86 15.39 -4.97 0.82
C ILE A 86 15.79 -4.34 2.15
N ASP A 87 16.33 -3.12 2.12
CA ASP A 87 16.65 -2.40 3.35
C ASP A 87 15.39 -2.24 4.22
N ARG A 88 15.54 -2.51 5.52
CA ARG A 88 14.43 -2.45 6.47
C ARG A 88 13.89 -1.04 6.64
N GLU A 89 14.75 -0.04 6.53
CA GLU A 89 14.37 1.37 6.61
C GLU A 89 13.49 1.73 5.42
N ASP A 90 13.82 1.25 4.21
CA ASP A 90 13.01 1.45 3.01
C ASP A 90 11.62 0.81 3.13
N ILE A 91 11.52 -0.43 3.66
CA ILE A 91 10.22 -1.09 3.91
C ILE A 91 9.38 -0.26 4.88
N HIS A 92 9.99 0.18 5.99
CA HIS A 92 9.30 0.96 7.00
C HIS A 92 8.85 2.32 6.47
N MET A 93 9.73 3.03 5.73
CA MET A 93 9.44 4.32 5.12
C MET A 93 8.32 4.21 4.08
N LEU A 94 8.36 3.21 3.20
CA LEU A 94 7.31 3.01 2.20
C LEU A 94 5.98 2.68 2.87
N SER A 95 5.97 1.79 3.87
CA SER A 95 4.76 1.51 4.65
C SER A 95 4.23 2.78 5.31
N ARG A 96 5.10 3.68 5.83
CA ARG A 96 4.66 4.96 6.41
C ARG A 96 4.07 5.90 5.39
N ALA A 97 4.67 6.03 4.21
CA ALA A 97 4.11 6.86 3.15
C ALA A 97 2.73 6.36 2.70
N LEU A 98 2.51 5.04 2.63
CA LEU A 98 1.21 4.46 2.28
C LEU A 98 0.15 4.73 3.37
N ASP A 99 0.55 4.59 4.63
CA ASP A 99 -0.26 4.87 5.82
C ASP A 99 -0.68 6.34 5.89
N ASP A 100 0.24 7.28 5.64
CA ASP A 100 -0.06 8.71 5.62
C ASP A 100 -1.17 9.03 4.58
N ILE A 101 -1.17 8.39 3.41
CA ILE A 101 -2.24 8.56 2.40
C ILE A 101 -3.60 8.13 2.96
N LEU A 102 -3.64 6.98 3.64
CA LEU A 102 -4.86 6.40 4.20
C LEU A 102 -5.41 7.27 5.34
N ASP A 103 -4.53 7.66 6.27
CA ASP A 103 -4.84 8.56 7.39
C ASP A 103 -5.40 9.88 6.88
N ASP A 104 -4.76 10.50 5.89
CA ASP A 104 -5.19 11.77 5.31
C ASP A 104 -6.59 11.69 4.70
N THR A 105 -6.99 10.55 4.11
CA THR A 105 -8.35 10.39 3.59
C THR A 105 -9.41 10.46 4.70
N TRP A 106 -9.14 9.81 5.84
CA TRP A 106 -10.05 9.83 6.99
C TRP A 106 -10.02 11.17 7.72
N PHE A 107 -8.84 11.73 7.96
CA PHE A 107 -8.69 13.02 8.62
C PHE A 107 -9.36 14.14 7.83
N THR A 108 -9.23 14.15 6.51
CA THR A 108 -9.95 15.13 5.67
C THR A 108 -11.46 15.09 5.93
N ILE A 109 -12.07 13.91 5.96
CA ILE A 109 -13.52 13.76 6.21
C ILE A 109 -13.88 14.18 7.64
N ASN A 110 -13.07 13.76 8.61
CA ASN A 110 -13.30 14.06 10.02
C ASN A 110 -13.18 15.56 10.31
N GLU A 111 -12.18 16.24 9.73
CA GLU A 111 -12.01 17.69 9.85
C GLU A 111 -13.13 18.46 9.15
N MET A 112 -13.57 18.01 7.97
CA MET A 112 -14.73 18.59 7.30
C MET A 112 -16.00 18.51 8.16
N ASP A 113 -16.24 17.40 8.85
CA ASP A 113 -17.38 17.25 9.77
C ASP A 113 -17.23 18.17 11.01
N ILE A 114 -16.04 18.22 11.61
CA ILE A 114 -15.76 19.08 12.78
C ILE A 114 -15.91 20.56 12.45
N LEU A 115 -15.46 20.98 11.27
CA LEU A 115 -15.42 22.38 10.83
C LEU A 115 -16.68 22.80 10.04
N ASP A 116 -17.65 21.91 9.88
CA ASP A 116 -18.88 22.12 9.10
C ASP A 116 -18.61 22.57 7.64
N VAL A 117 -17.66 21.90 6.99
CA VAL A 117 -17.24 22.16 5.60
C VAL A 117 -17.86 21.15 4.65
N THR A 118 -18.56 21.64 3.62
CA THR A 118 -19.13 20.78 2.57
C THR A 118 -18.18 20.59 1.38
N PRO A 119 -18.19 19.43 0.70
CA PRO A 119 -17.35 19.20 -0.48
C PRO A 119 -17.57 20.21 -1.62
N THR A 120 -16.49 20.88 -2.04
CA THR A 120 -16.46 21.78 -3.20
C THR A 120 -16.05 21.03 -4.48
N SER A 121 -16.13 21.70 -5.63
CA SER A 121 -15.57 21.16 -6.88
C SER A 121 -14.06 20.95 -6.81
N PHE A 122 -13.34 21.87 -6.15
CA PHE A 122 -11.88 21.78 -5.98
C PHE A 122 -11.49 20.61 -5.06
N LEU A 123 -12.24 20.37 -3.98
CA LEU A 123 -12.01 19.21 -3.11
C LEU A 123 -12.25 17.88 -3.84
N ARG A 124 -13.26 17.82 -4.72
CA ARG A 124 -13.48 16.66 -5.59
C ARG A 124 -12.33 16.43 -6.57
N GLU A 125 -11.83 17.50 -7.19
CA GLU A 125 -10.70 17.41 -8.11
C GLU A 125 -9.42 16.95 -7.41
N MET A 126 -9.12 17.50 -6.23
CA MET A 126 -7.99 17.07 -5.40
C MET A 126 -8.10 15.59 -5.00
N ALA A 127 -9.29 15.13 -4.56
CA ALA A 127 -9.52 13.71 -4.28
C ALA A 127 -9.36 12.82 -5.53
N GLY A 128 -9.69 13.35 -6.71
CA GLY A 128 -9.41 12.75 -8.02
C GLY A 128 -7.91 12.54 -8.26
N LEU A 129 -7.11 13.59 -8.07
CA LEU A 129 -5.66 13.57 -8.25
C LEU A 129 -4.96 12.65 -7.24
N LEU A 130 -5.43 12.60 -5.99
CA LEU A 130 -4.95 11.66 -4.99
C LEU A 130 -5.17 10.20 -5.42
N GLY A 131 -6.33 9.90 -6.02
CA GLY A 131 -6.61 8.58 -6.58
C GLY A 131 -5.63 8.17 -7.68
N GLN A 132 -5.34 9.09 -8.62
CA GLN A 132 -4.35 8.84 -9.68
C GLN A 132 -2.94 8.61 -9.09
N GLY A 133 -2.55 9.38 -8.08
CA GLY A 133 -1.30 9.17 -7.36
C GLY A 133 -1.22 7.80 -6.68
N ALA A 134 -2.31 7.36 -6.03
CA ALA A 134 -2.38 6.05 -5.40
C ALA A 134 -2.26 4.90 -6.41
N GLU A 135 -2.84 5.06 -7.61
CA GLU A 135 -2.68 4.09 -8.71
C GLU A 135 -1.22 3.95 -9.15
N GLU A 136 -0.51 5.07 -9.34
CA GLU A 136 0.91 5.05 -9.72
C GLU A 136 1.79 4.41 -8.63
N ILE A 137 1.51 4.70 -7.35
CA ILE A 137 2.20 4.07 -6.22
C ILE A 137 1.95 2.56 -6.18
N LYS A 138 0.71 2.11 -6.42
CA LYS A 138 0.38 0.69 -6.50
C LYS A 138 1.15 -0.01 -7.62
N LEU A 139 1.19 0.60 -8.80
CA LEU A 139 1.95 0.08 -9.94
C LEU A 139 3.44 -0.03 -9.63
N ALA A 140 4.02 0.97 -8.95
CA ALA A 140 5.42 0.92 -8.51
C ALA A 140 5.64 -0.19 -7.47
N THR A 141 4.75 -0.31 -6.49
CA THR A 141 4.82 -1.32 -5.43
C THR A 141 4.67 -2.75 -5.99
N ASP A 142 3.83 -2.95 -6.99
CA ASP A 142 3.67 -4.24 -7.67
C ASP A 142 4.93 -4.68 -8.40
N ARG A 143 5.71 -3.73 -8.92
CA ARG A 143 6.97 -4.01 -9.62
C ARG A 143 8.13 -4.38 -8.69
N LEU A 144 8.02 -4.12 -7.39
CA LEU A 144 9.02 -4.58 -6.41
C LEU A 144 9.13 -6.11 -6.41
N ASN A 145 8.03 -6.81 -6.73
CA ASN A 145 8.02 -8.26 -6.88
C ASN A 145 8.77 -8.67 -8.16
N GLY A 146 10.04 -9.04 -8.02
CA GLY A 146 10.93 -9.46 -9.11
C GLY A 146 12.14 -8.56 -9.32
N HIS A 147 12.10 -7.30 -8.84
CA HIS A 147 13.19 -6.33 -8.97
C HIS A 147 13.45 -5.50 -7.69
N PRO A 148 13.68 -6.13 -6.52
CA PRO A 148 13.82 -5.43 -5.23
C PRO A 148 15.07 -4.51 -5.10
N ARG A 149 15.91 -4.39 -6.13
CA ARG A 149 17.18 -3.63 -6.09
C ARG A 149 17.32 -2.61 -7.23
N VAL A 150 16.24 -2.38 -7.98
CA VAL A 150 16.24 -1.45 -9.12
C VAL A 150 15.62 -0.14 -8.71
#